data_AF-A0A0C4WRZ4-F1
#
_entry.id   AF-A0A0C4WRZ4-F1
#
_cell.length_a   1.000
_cell.length_b   1.000
_cell.length_c   1.000
_cell.angle_alpha   90.00
_cell.angle_beta   90.00
_cell.angle_gamma   90.00
#
_symmetry.space_group_name_H-M   'P 1'
#
loop_
_entity.id
_entity.type
_entity.pdbx_description
1 polymer ?
#
loop_
_entity_poly.entity_id
_entity_poly.type
_entity_poly.pdbx_seq_one_letter_code
_entity_poly.pdbx_strand_id
1 'polypeptide(L)'
;MIACLRPLPALFLAGLLAACASSPSSRLGELPTPTQTSVQQLLQQASESRPEKAALLRLTAADQAYRQKDLAQAVRILEQTPLDSLKPAQQIFASTLSAEIALARNNAKAALKALNHPSMQHLGELPVQQQTRTQLTRAHALEADGQHLNAARERVFIAPLLSESTASENHESIWRLIQALPQDALNVPGEENTELGGWLALARATKSAGTLELQQAAIDKWRTANPQHPAALQLPAPLRKLRELASQPLNKIALLLPEEGQLASVSRALRNGFMAAHYQAQQSGQRPPSIEVYDSSRLTSLDDFYRQAQAAGVQLVVGPLEKPLVKQLGDREQLPITTLALNYGNAGQESPPQLFQFGLAAEDEAREAARRAWADGMRRGVVMVPSGEWGDRVLQAFQQNWQAAGGGLIAVVRIDQPARLAQQIAELFQLRQSEARGKRLQSVLGGEVAAQPSRRRDIDFIFLAATPQQAQQIKPTLAFQYAGDVPVYATSHLYSPKEEQNYYLDLEGIQFCETPWLLNTNPSDNLPQVIGSQWPQASSSLGRLYAMGVDAYRLAPRLAQLKAMPETRIDGFSGSLSLSPDQRIQRQLPWAAFRDGQVQRLPASY
;
A
#
# COMPACT_ATOMS: atom_id res chain seq x y z
N MET A 1 -70.36 -53.86 44.62
CA MET A 1 -69.90 -52.71 43.80
C MET A 1 -68.38 -52.71 43.78
N ILE A 2 -67.75 -53.29 42.76
CA ILE A 2 -66.31 -53.15 42.52
C ILE A 2 -66.16 -52.85 41.03
N ALA A 3 -65.69 -51.64 40.74
CA ALA A 3 -65.67 -51.04 39.43
C ALA A 3 -64.39 -51.40 38.67
N CYS A 4 -64.56 -51.72 37.39
CA CYS A 4 -63.51 -51.78 36.39
C CYS A 4 -62.96 -50.38 36.08
N LEU A 5 -61.64 -50.21 36.00
CA LEU A 5 -61.00 -49.04 35.42
C LEU A 5 -59.90 -49.50 34.43
N ARG A 6 -60.07 -49.07 33.18
CA ARG A 6 -59.30 -49.43 31.97
C ARG A 6 -57.96 -48.69 31.89
N PRO A 7 -56.93 -49.26 31.25
CA PRO A 7 -55.64 -48.62 31.01
C PRO A 7 -55.69 -47.79 29.73
N LEU A 8 -56.27 -46.59 29.79
CA LEU A 8 -56.27 -45.63 28.68
C LEU A 8 -55.42 -44.35 28.88
N PRO A 9 -54.94 -43.96 30.09
CA PRO A 9 -54.16 -42.72 30.21
C PRO A 9 -52.67 -42.88 29.90
N ALA A 10 -52.13 -44.11 29.88
CA ALA A 10 -50.68 -44.34 29.68
C ALA A 10 -50.23 -44.16 28.21
N LEU A 11 -51.13 -44.34 27.24
CA LEU A 11 -50.82 -44.19 25.80
C LEU A 11 -50.80 -42.73 25.34
N PHE A 12 -51.48 -41.81 26.03
CA PHE A 12 -51.45 -40.39 25.70
C PHE A 12 -50.22 -39.66 26.24
N LEU A 13 -49.62 -40.13 27.35
CA LEU A 13 -48.40 -39.53 27.90
C LEU A 13 -47.14 -39.87 27.11
N ALA A 14 -47.10 -41.03 26.44
CA ALA A 14 -45.99 -41.42 25.57
C ALA A 14 -45.99 -40.68 24.22
N GLY A 15 -47.15 -40.23 23.73
CA GLY A 15 -47.26 -39.44 22.49
C GLY A 15 -46.79 -37.99 22.64
N LEU A 16 -46.93 -37.40 23.84
CA LEU A 16 -46.53 -36.01 24.10
C LEU A 16 -45.01 -35.84 24.35
N LEU A 17 -44.31 -36.89 24.80
CA LEU A 17 -42.84 -36.85 24.96
C LEU A 17 -42.09 -37.10 23.64
N ALA A 18 -42.71 -37.74 22.65
CA ALA A 18 -42.12 -37.89 21.31
C ALA A 18 -42.25 -36.63 20.44
N ALA A 19 -43.16 -35.70 20.78
CA ALA A 19 -43.41 -34.47 20.02
C ALA A 19 -42.48 -33.30 20.39
N CYS A 20 -41.70 -33.40 21.48
CA CYS A 20 -40.76 -32.36 21.90
C CYS A 20 -39.30 -32.61 21.49
N ALA A 21 -39.02 -33.71 20.76
CA ALA A 21 -37.68 -34.06 20.27
C ALA A 21 -37.45 -33.76 18.79
N SER A 22 -38.46 -33.29 18.05
CA SER A 22 -38.29 -32.86 16.66
C SER A 22 -37.85 -31.40 16.60
N SER A 23 -36.54 -31.18 16.72
CA SER A 23 -35.92 -29.92 16.33
C SER A 23 -36.21 -29.61 14.84
N PRO A 24 -36.38 -28.35 14.43
CA PRO A 24 -36.61 -28.00 13.04
C PRO A 24 -35.30 -28.10 12.24
N SER A 25 -34.81 -29.31 12.00
CA SER A 25 -33.60 -29.57 11.22
C SER A 25 -33.90 -30.55 10.09
N SER A 26 -34.33 -30.05 8.93
CA SER A 26 -34.36 -30.89 7.72
C SER A 26 -34.17 -30.18 6.37
N ARG A 27 -34.35 -28.85 6.28
CA ARG A 27 -34.21 -28.13 4.99
C ARG A 27 -32.80 -27.63 4.68
N LEU A 28 -32.07 -27.11 5.67
CA LEU A 28 -30.73 -26.54 5.45
C LEU A 28 -29.62 -27.61 5.44
N GLY A 29 -29.84 -28.75 6.09
CA GLY A 29 -28.83 -29.81 6.25
C GLY A 29 -27.95 -29.62 7.49
N GLU A 30 -27.28 -30.69 7.88
CA GLU A 30 -26.37 -30.72 9.04
C GLU A 30 -24.98 -30.20 8.67
N LEU A 31 -24.35 -29.49 9.61
CA LEU A 31 -22.99 -28.98 9.47
C LEU A 31 -21.95 -30.01 9.97
N PRO A 32 -20.76 -30.06 9.35
CA PRO A 32 -19.63 -30.83 9.87
C PRO A 32 -19.28 -30.45 11.31
N THR A 33 -19.01 -31.45 12.14
CA THR A 33 -18.53 -31.26 13.50
C THR A 33 -17.04 -31.59 13.59
N PRO A 34 -16.24 -30.87 14.40
CA PRO A 34 -14.86 -31.22 14.64
C PRO A 34 -14.73 -32.62 15.25
N THR A 35 -13.84 -33.45 14.71
CA THR A 35 -13.58 -34.81 15.21
C THR A 35 -12.07 -35.08 15.31
N GLN A 36 -11.70 -36.09 16.11
CA GLN A 36 -10.32 -36.58 16.19
C GLN A 36 -10.05 -37.76 15.25
N THR A 37 -11.07 -38.28 14.57
CA THR A 37 -10.97 -39.37 13.58
C THR A 37 -10.02 -38.96 12.47
N SER A 38 -9.15 -39.85 11.95
CA SER A 38 -8.24 -39.46 10.87
C SER A 38 -8.97 -39.17 9.55
N VAL A 39 -8.38 -38.33 8.69
CA VAL A 39 -8.93 -38.00 7.36
C VAL A 39 -9.19 -39.27 6.54
N GLN A 40 -8.28 -40.26 6.58
CA GLN A 40 -8.43 -41.53 5.86
C GLN A 40 -9.62 -42.34 6.39
N GLN A 41 -9.80 -42.42 7.71
CA GLN A 41 -10.94 -43.12 8.32
C GLN A 41 -12.26 -42.44 7.97
N LEU A 42 -12.32 -41.10 7.96
CA LEU A 42 -13.52 -40.37 7.54
C LEU A 42 -13.88 -40.64 6.07
N LEU A 43 -12.88 -40.68 5.18
CA LEU A 43 -13.09 -41.00 3.78
C LEU A 43 -13.53 -42.45 3.56
N GLN A 44 -12.98 -43.40 4.33
CA GLN A 44 -13.41 -44.80 4.31
C GLN A 44 -14.88 -44.91 4.73
N GLN A 45 -15.25 -44.31 5.86
CA GLN A 45 -16.63 -44.27 6.35
C GLN A 45 -17.57 -43.60 5.34
N ALA A 46 -17.09 -42.57 4.63
CA ALA A 46 -17.87 -41.92 3.58
C ALA A 46 -18.14 -42.85 2.40
N SER A 47 -17.18 -43.69 2.01
CA SER A 47 -17.33 -44.65 0.90
C SER A 47 -18.38 -45.74 1.19
N GLU A 48 -18.57 -46.08 2.46
CA GLU A 48 -19.52 -47.09 2.93
C GLU A 48 -20.90 -46.50 3.31
N SER A 49 -21.03 -45.17 3.27
CA SER A 49 -22.22 -44.45 3.71
C SER A 49 -23.17 -44.07 2.57
N ARG A 50 -24.45 -43.85 2.91
CA ARG A 50 -25.43 -43.26 1.98
C ARG A 50 -25.00 -41.85 1.52
N PRO A 51 -25.42 -41.38 0.34
CA PRO A 51 -24.92 -40.13 -0.26
C PRO A 51 -24.92 -38.91 0.67
N GLU A 52 -26.00 -38.65 1.40
CA GLU A 52 -26.08 -37.50 2.32
C GLU A 52 -25.06 -37.59 3.47
N LYS A 53 -24.91 -38.77 4.08
CA LYS A 53 -23.93 -39.00 5.16
C LYS A 53 -22.50 -39.01 4.61
N ALA A 54 -22.30 -39.56 3.41
CA ALA A 54 -21.02 -39.54 2.72
C ALA A 54 -20.55 -38.10 2.44
N ALA A 55 -21.46 -37.22 1.99
CA ALA A 55 -21.16 -35.81 1.78
C ALA A 55 -20.72 -35.10 3.07
N LEU A 56 -21.45 -35.29 4.17
CA LEU A 56 -21.09 -34.73 5.48
C LEU A 56 -19.70 -35.21 5.94
N LEU A 57 -19.43 -36.52 5.84
CA LEU A 57 -18.13 -37.10 6.21
C LEU A 57 -16.98 -36.57 5.34
N ARG A 58 -17.19 -36.37 4.04
CA ARG A 58 -16.19 -35.76 3.15
C ARG A 58 -15.91 -34.31 3.53
N LEU A 59 -16.93 -33.52 3.86
CA LEU A 59 -16.75 -32.15 4.32
C LEU A 59 -15.98 -32.09 5.64
N THR A 60 -16.28 -32.97 6.59
CA THR A 60 -15.50 -33.11 7.83
C THR A 60 -14.05 -33.48 7.54
N ALA A 61 -13.81 -34.43 6.64
CA ALA A 61 -12.47 -34.87 6.24
C ALA A 61 -11.67 -33.73 5.59
N ALA A 62 -12.32 -32.93 4.72
CA ALA A 62 -11.71 -31.76 4.08
C ALA A 62 -11.34 -30.68 5.09
N ASP A 63 -12.24 -30.36 6.03
CA ASP A 63 -12.00 -29.38 7.10
C ASP A 63 -10.82 -29.78 7.98
N GLN A 64 -10.74 -31.07 8.31
CA GLN A 64 -9.64 -31.60 9.10
C GLN A 64 -8.31 -31.56 8.35
N ALA A 65 -8.29 -31.94 7.06
CA ALA A 65 -7.08 -31.83 6.24
C ALA A 65 -6.59 -30.38 6.16
N TYR A 66 -7.51 -29.42 6.01
CA TYR A 66 -7.17 -27.99 6.05
C TYR A 66 -6.59 -27.55 7.40
N ARG A 67 -7.19 -27.95 8.52
CA ARG A 67 -6.65 -27.66 9.88
C ARG A 67 -5.27 -28.28 10.11
N GLN A 68 -4.99 -29.42 9.49
CA GLN A 68 -3.68 -30.08 9.49
C GLN A 68 -2.67 -29.43 8.51
N LYS A 69 -3.07 -28.35 7.82
CA LYS A 69 -2.30 -27.64 6.79
C LYS A 69 -2.01 -28.47 5.53
N ASP A 70 -2.69 -29.61 5.33
CA ASP A 70 -2.64 -30.36 4.07
C ASP A 70 -3.65 -29.79 3.07
N LEU A 71 -3.27 -28.66 2.46
CA LEU A 71 -4.11 -27.96 1.48
C LEU A 71 -4.34 -28.79 0.21
N ALA A 72 -3.42 -29.69 -0.14
CA ALA A 72 -3.55 -30.51 -1.34
C ALA A 72 -4.59 -31.61 -1.15
N GLN A 73 -4.60 -32.25 0.02
CA GLN A 73 -5.62 -33.22 0.38
C GLN A 73 -7.00 -32.57 0.56
N ALA A 74 -7.08 -31.42 1.23
CA ALA A 74 -8.35 -30.71 1.43
C ALA A 74 -9.03 -30.36 0.09
N VAL A 75 -8.26 -29.86 -0.89
CA VAL A 75 -8.78 -29.57 -2.24
C VAL A 75 -9.25 -30.83 -2.96
N ARG A 76 -8.47 -31.90 -2.95
CA ARG A 76 -8.86 -33.15 -3.60
C ARG A 76 -10.18 -33.70 -3.05
N ILE A 77 -10.41 -33.60 -1.74
CA ILE A 77 -11.66 -34.06 -1.11
C ILE A 77 -12.84 -33.16 -1.51
N LEU A 78 -12.64 -31.84 -1.57
CA LEU A 78 -13.69 -30.90 -1.99
C LEU A 78 -14.05 -31.06 -3.48
N GLU A 79 -13.08 -31.28 -4.36
CA GLU A 79 -13.32 -31.54 -5.79
C GLU A 79 -14.16 -32.80 -6.02
N GLN A 80 -14.07 -33.78 -5.11
CA GLN A 80 -14.87 -35.00 -5.12
C GLN A 80 -16.26 -34.83 -4.46
N THR A 81 -16.60 -33.62 -4.03
CA THR A 81 -17.85 -33.30 -3.33
C THR A 81 -18.62 -32.21 -4.10
N PRO A 82 -19.43 -32.58 -5.11
CA PRO A 82 -20.12 -31.61 -5.96
C PRO A 82 -21.06 -30.70 -5.15
N LEU A 83 -20.84 -29.38 -5.18
CA LEU A 83 -21.60 -28.40 -4.39
C LEU A 83 -23.11 -28.49 -4.63
N ASP A 84 -23.55 -28.70 -5.87
CA ASP A 84 -24.97 -28.75 -6.24
C ASP A 84 -25.72 -29.95 -5.62
N SER A 85 -24.98 -30.97 -5.18
CA SER A 85 -25.55 -32.14 -4.48
C SER A 85 -25.73 -31.93 -2.98
N LEU A 86 -25.18 -30.85 -2.43
CA LEU A 86 -25.18 -30.55 -1.01
C LEU A 86 -26.43 -29.74 -0.60
N LYS A 87 -26.83 -29.87 0.67
CA LYS A 87 -27.88 -29.00 1.25
C LYS A 87 -27.32 -27.59 1.53
N PRO A 88 -28.15 -26.54 1.65
CA PRO A 88 -27.67 -25.15 1.76
C PRO A 88 -26.62 -24.88 2.85
N ALA A 89 -26.75 -25.46 4.05
CA ALA A 89 -25.77 -25.31 5.13
C ALA A 89 -24.41 -25.94 4.75
N GLN A 90 -24.44 -27.10 4.09
CA GLN A 90 -23.26 -27.80 3.61
C GLN A 90 -22.61 -27.07 2.43
N GLN A 91 -23.40 -26.46 1.55
CA GLN A 91 -22.91 -25.58 0.48
C GLN A 91 -22.19 -24.36 1.03
N ILE A 92 -22.77 -23.71 2.06
CA ILE A 92 -22.12 -22.59 2.77
C ILE A 92 -20.80 -23.08 3.38
N PHE A 93 -20.80 -24.21 4.10
CA PHE A 93 -19.59 -24.75 4.72
C PHE A 93 -18.48 -25.03 3.69
N ALA A 94 -18.82 -25.73 2.60
CA ALA A 94 -17.89 -26.05 1.52
C ALA A 94 -17.33 -24.78 0.84
N SER A 95 -18.19 -23.78 0.64
CA SER A 95 -17.82 -22.49 0.06
C SER A 95 -16.86 -21.72 0.97
N THR A 96 -17.14 -21.67 2.28
CA THR A 96 -16.26 -21.05 3.28
C THR A 96 -14.90 -21.75 3.32
N LEU A 97 -14.86 -23.08 3.36
CA LEU A 97 -13.61 -23.83 3.35
C LEU A 97 -12.82 -23.65 2.04
N SER A 98 -13.50 -23.61 0.90
CA SER A 98 -12.87 -23.33 -0.40
C SER A 98 -12.23 -21.95 -0.42
N ALA A 99 -12.89 -20.95 0.19
CA ALA A 99 -12.37 -19.60 0.29
C ALA A 99 -11.15 -19.51 1.22
N GLU A 100 -11.18 -20.17 2.37
CA GLU A 100 -10.04 -20.27 3.28
C GLU A 100 -8.82 -20.92 2.62
N ILE A 101 -9.03 -22.01 1.87
CA ILE A 101 -7.96 -22.66 1.09
C ILE A 101 -7.41 -21.73 0.01
N ALA A 102 -8.28 -20.98 -0.68
CA ALA A 102 -7.85 -20.01 -1.68
C ALA A 102 -7.01 -18.87 -1.06
N LEU A 103 -7.38 -18.39 0.13
CA LEU A 103 -6.60 -17.41 0.88
C LEU A 103 -5.24 -17.97 1.31
N ALA A 104 -5.19 -19.22 1.79
CA ALA A 104 -3.93 -19.88 2.11
C ALA A 104 -2.98 -20.04 0.91
N ARG A 105 -3.52 -19.96 -0.32
CA ARG A 105 -2.78 -19.94 -1.59
C ARG A 105 -2.59 -18.53 -2.17
N ASN A 106 -2.83 -17.48 -1.38
CA ASN A 106 -2.76 -16.07 -1.78
C ASN A 106 -3.64 -15.72 -2.99
N ASN A 107 -4.80 -16.37 -3.14
CA ASN A 107 -5.75 -16.13 -4.23
C ASN A 107 -7.06 -15.53 -3.70
N ALA A 108 -7.02 -14.24 -3.39
CA ALA A 108 -8.15 -13.50 -2.82
C ALA A 108 -9.39 -13.50 -3.74
N LYS A 109 -9.19 -13.33 -5.06
CA LYS A 109 -10.29 -13.35 -6.04
C LYS A 109 -11.02 -14.69 -6.10
N ALA A 110 -10.28 -15.80 -6.04
CA ALA A 110 -10.91 -17.12 -5.96
C ALA A 110 -11.68 -17.30 -4.65
N ALA A 111 -11.17 -16.76 -3.54
CA ALA A 111 -11.87 -16.79 -2.26
C ALA A 111 -13.20 -16.01 -2.30
N LEU A 112 -13.18 -14.78 -2.82
CA LEU A 112 -14.40 -13.98 -3.01
C LEU A 112 -15.40 -14.67 -3.94
N LYS A 113 -14.91 -15.30 -5.02
CA LYS A 113 -15.76 -16.07 -5.94
C LYS A 113 -16.45 -17.25 -5.24
N ALA A 114 -15.71 -18.00 -4.41
CA ALA A 114 -16.29 -19.10 -3.63
C ALA A 114 -17.38 -18.61 -2.67
N LEU A 115 -17.24 -17.42 -2.10
CA LEU A 115 -18.21 -16.81 -1.17
C LEU A 115 -19.39 -16.11 -1.86
N ASN A 116 -19.48 -16.14 -3.19
CA ASN A 116 -20.58 -15.57 -3.97
C ASN A 116 -21.64 -16.62 -4.39
N HIS A 117 -21.74 -17.71 -3.64
CA HIS A 117 -22.69 -18.77 -3.92
C HIS A 117 -24.12 -18.40 -3.47
N PRO A 118 -25.19 -18.74 -4.22
CA PRO A 118 -26.58 -18.39 -3.86
C PRO A 118 -27.02 -18.87 -2.48
N SER A 119 -26.45 -19.97 -1.98
CA SER A 119 -26.75 -20.49 -0.64
C SER A 119 -26.43 -19.50 0.48
N MET A 120 -25.53 -18.54 0.27
CA MET A 120 -25.13 -17.54 1.27
C MET A 120 -26.30 -16.68 1.78
N GLN A 121 -27.41 -16.61 1.05
CA GLN A 121 -28.63 -15.97 1.54
C GLN A 121 -29.16 -16.61 2.85
N HIS A 122 -28.85 -17.89 3.09
CA HIS A 122 -29.23 -18.62 4.30
C HIS A 122 -28.20 -18.53 5.42
N LEU A 123 -27.11 -17.76 5.27
CA LEU A 123 -26.04 -17.71 6.27
C LEU A 123 -26.56 -17.28 7.65
N GLY A 124 -27.46 -16.30 7.70
CA GLY A 124 -28.06 -15.83 8.95
C GLY A 124 -28.92 -16.87 9.69
N GLU A 125 -29.29 -17.97 9.02
CA GLU A 125 -30.07 -19.08 9.61
C GLU A 125 -29.16 -20.15 10.25
N LEU A 126 -27.84 -20.09 10.05
CA LEU A 126 -26.88 -21.07 10.57
C LEU A 126 -26.41 -20.74 11.99
N PRO A 127 -25.78 -21.69 12.72
CA PRO A 127 -25.15 -21.39 14.02
C PRO A 127 -24.12 -20.25 13.92
N VAL A 128 -24.03 -19.44 14.98
CA VAL A 128 -23.15 -18.25 15.05
C VAL A 128 -21.71 -18.57 14.66
N GLN A 129 -21.18 -19.74 15.03
CA GLN A 129 -19.82 -20.17 14.66
C GLN A 129 -19.61 -20.24 13.14
N GLN A 130 -20.60 -20.70 12.38
CA GLN A 130 -20.50 -20.75 10.91
C GLN A 130 -20.69 -19.35 10.30
N GLN A 131 -21.55 -18.52 10.89
CA GLN A 131 -21.72 -17.13 10.49
C GLN A 131 -20.40 -16.35 10.62
N THR A 132 -19.78 -16.40 11.81
CA THR A 132 -18.53 -15.69 12.09
C THR A 132 -17.37 -16.21 11.24
N ARG A 133 -17.20 -17.53 11.11
CA ARG A 133 -16.19 -18.13 10.23
C ARG A 133 -16.31 -17.62 8.79
N THR A 134 -17.52 -17.62 8.25
CA THR A 134 -17.79 -17.20 6.87
C THR A 134 -17.54 -15.72 6.65
N GLN A 135 -18.05 -14.85 7.53
CA GLN A 135 -17.89 -13.40 7.40
C GLN A 135 -16.47 -12.93 7.69
N LEU A 136 -15.75 -13.53 8.63
CA LEU A 136 -14.32 -13.25 8.85
C LEU A 136 -13.49 -13.70 7.64
N THR A 137 -13.81 -14.84 7.02
CA THR A 137 -13.17 -15.27 5.76
C THR A 137 -13.46 -14.29 4.62
N ARG A 138 -14.70 -13.78 4.52
CA ARG A 138 -15.08 -12.73 3.56
C ARG A 138 -14.27 -11.45 3.79
N ALA A 139 -14.16 -10.99 5.04
CA ALA A 139 -13.36 -9.82 5.40
C ALA A 139 -11.88 -10.00 5.03
N HIS A 140 -11.28 -11.17 5.33
CA HIS A 140 -9.90 -11.48 4.93
C HIS A 140 -9.72 -11.51 3.41
N ALA A 141 -10.70 -12.04 2.67
CA ALA A 141 -10.64 -12.07 1.22
C ALA A 141 -10.76 -10.68 0.59
N LEU A 142 -11.64 -9.82 1.13
CA LEU A 142 -11.75 -8.42 0.71
C LEU A 142 -10.47 -7.65 0.98
N GLU A 143 -9.88 -7.85 2.17
CA GLU A 143 -8.62 -7.23 2.55
C GLU A 143 -7.47 -7.68 1.62
N ALA A 144 -7.32 -8.98 1.38
CA ALA A 144 -6.27 -9.52 0.53
C ALA A 144 -6.43 -9.13 -0.96
N ASP A 145 -7.64 -8.74 -1.38
CA ASP A 145 -7.93 -8.18 -2.70
C ASP A 145 -7.78 -6.64 -2.74
N GLY A 146 -7.33 -6.00 -1.65
CA GLY A 146 -7.11 -4.55 -1.56
C GLY A 146 -8.38 -3.73 -1.28
N GLN A 147 -9.53 -4.36 -1.05
CA GLN A 147 -10.81 -3.70 -0.81
C GLN A 147 -10.98 -3.31 0.68
N HIS A 148 -10.08 -2.46 1.19
CA HIS A 148 -9.99 -2.11 2.62
C HIS A 148 -11.30 -1.61 3.23
N LEU A 149 -12.04 -0.73 2.54
CA LEU A 149 -13.31 -0.19 3.05
C LEU A 149 -14.39 -1.28 3.15
N ASN A 150 -14.47 -2.16 2.15
CA ASN A 150 -15.44 -3.27 2.15
C ASN A 150 -15.07 -4.29 3.24
N ALA A 151 -13.79 -4.58 3.42
CA ALA A 151 -13.32 -5.43 4.50
C ALA A 151 -13.66 -4.85 5.89
N ALA A 152 -13.48 -3.54 6.08
CA ALA A 152 -13.82 -2.86 7.32
C ALA A 152 -15.34 -2.90 7.59
N ARG A 153 -16.16 -2.66 6.56
CA ARG A 153 -17.62 -2.76 6.65
C ARG A 153 -18.07 -4.17 7.06
N GLU A 154 -17.48 -5.20 6.47
CA GLU A 154 -17.78 -6.61 6.79
C GLU A 154 -17.42 -6.93 8.26
N ARG A 155 -16.28 -6.42 8.73
CA ARG A 155 -15.84 -6.61 10.12
C ARG A 155 -16.73 -5.88 11.13
N VAL A 156 -17.17 -4.68 10.83
CA VAL A 156 -18.14 -3.94 11.66
C VAL A 156 -19.47 -4.69 11.69
N PHE A 157 -19.94 -5.21 10.56
CA PHE A 157 -21.17 -5.98 10.48
C PHE A 157 -21.15 -7.23 11.38
N ILE A 158 -20.05 -7.99 11.39
CA ILE A 158 -19.96 -9.23 12.19
C ILE A 158 -19.60 -9.00 13.66
N ALA A 159 -19.13 -7.80 14.04
CA ALA A 159 -18.63 -7.50 15.38
C ALA A 159 -19.58 -7.92 16.53
N PRO A 160 -20.91 -7.72 16.46
CA PRO A 160 -21.83 -8.11 17.53
C PRO A 160 -21.91 -9.62 17.80
N LEU A 161 -21.46 -10.46 16.86
CA LEU A 161 -21.48 -11.92 16.97
C LEU A 161 -20.15 -12.51 17.49
N LEU A 162 -19.15 -11.69 17.74
CA LEU A 162 -17.82 -12.13 18.14
C LEU A 162 -17.71 -12.30 19.67
N SER A 163 -16.92 -13.29 20.11
CA SER A 163 -16.52 -13.41 21.51
C SER A 163 -15.57 -12.29 21.91
N GLU A 164 -15.44 -12.00 23.21
CA GLU A 164 -14.63 -10.88 23.72
C GLU A 164 -13.19 -10.83 23.17
N SER A 165 -12.48 -11.97 23.17
CA SER A 165 -11.11 -12.04 22.61
C SER A 165 -11.08 -11.74 21.10
N THR A 166 -12.00 -12.33 20.35
CA THR A 166 -12.10 -12.17 18.90
C THR A 166 -12.57 -10.77 18.51
N ALA A 167 -13.42 -10.15 19.33
CA ALA A 167 -13.90 -8.79 19.14
C ALA A 167 -12.74 -7.79 19.26
N SER A 168 -11.85 -7.98 20.24
CA SER A 168 -10.63 -7.18 20.38
C SER A 168 -9.74 -7.26 19.13
N GLU A 169 -9.47 -8.46 18.63
CA GLU A 169 -8.67 -8.67 17.40
C GLU A 169 -9.35 -8.05 16.17
N ASN A 170 -10.69 -8.12 16.12
CA ASN A 170 -11.48 -7.51 15.06
C ASN A 170 -11.40 -5.98 15.10
N HIS A 171 -11.42 -5.35 16.28
CA HIS A 171 -11.21 -3.90 16.42
C HIS A 171 -9.84 -3.45 15.90
N GLU A 172 -8.78 -4.18 16.24
CA GLU A 172 -7.44 -3.90 15.71
C GLU A 172 -7.42 -4.00 14.17
N SER A 173 -8.11 -5.01 13.62
CA SER A 173 -8.21 -5.19 12.17
C SER A 173 -9.03 -4.08 11.50
N ILE A 174 -10.17 -3.68 12.05
CA ILE A 174 -10.97 -2.55 11.55
C ILE A 174 -10.12 -1.28 11.52
N TRP A 175 -9.40 -1.00 12.62
CA TRP A 175 -8.55 0.18 12.71
C TRP A 175 -7.44 0.18 11.66
N ARG A 176 -6.75 -0.95 11.48
CA ARG A 176 -5.69 -1.10 10.47
C ARG A 176 -6.21 -0.89 9.05
N LEU A 177 -7.36 -1.47 8.70
CA LEU A 177 -8.00 -1.32 7.39
C LEU A 177 -8.37 0.15 7.10
N ILE A 178 -8.96 0.83 8.09
CA ILE A 178 -9.39 2.23 7.92
C ILE A 178 -8.18 3.17 7.88
N GLN A 179 -7.14 2.91 8.66
CA GLN A 179 -5.90 3.69 8.60
C GLN A 179 -5.15 3.53 7.27
N ALA A 180 -5.37 2.44 6.53
CA ALA A 180 -4.80 2.26 5.19
C ALA A 180 -5.53 3.10 4.11
N LEU A 181 -6.75 3.57 4.36
CA LEU A 181 -7.53 4.35 3.39
C LEU A 181 -6.94 5.76 3.21
N PRO A 182 -6.87 6.30 1.98
CA PRO A 182 -6.47 7.69 1.77
C PRO A 182 -7.52 8.66 2.36
N GLN A 183 -7.11 9.89 2.65
CA GLN A 183 -7.92 10.86 3.39
C GLN A 183 -9.27 11.20 2.71
N ASP A 184 -9.29 11.22 1.38
CA ASP A 184 -10.49 11.42 0.57
C ASP A 184 -11.47 10.23 0.65
N ALA A 185 -10.95 9.00 0.73
CA ALA A 185 -11.74 7.79 0.89
C ALA A 185 -12.35 7.62 2.30
N LEU A 186 -11.95 8.45 3.28
CA LEU A 186 -12.55 8.45 4.61
C LEU A 186 -13.93 9.13 4.66
N ASN A 187 -14.31 9.88 3.61
CA ASN A 187 -15.61 10.53 3.51
C ASN A 187 -16.57 9.64 2.72
N VAL A 188 -17.29 8.76 3.42
CA VAL A 188 -18.26 7.85 2.81
C VAL A 188 -19.67 8.37 3.06
N PRO A 189 -20.40 8.82 2.02
CA PRO A 189 -21.76 9.33 2.18
C PRO A 189 -22.70 8.26 2.74
N GLY A 190 -23.53 8.65 3.71
CA GLY A 190 -24.55 7.78 4.32
C GLY A 190 -24.05 6.92 5.49
N GLU A 191 -22.77 7.01 5.84
CA GLU A 191 -22.20 6.30 7.00
C GLU A 191 -22.10 7.22 8.24
N GLU A 192 -22.54 8.48 8.20
CA GLU A 192 -22.19 9.49 9.23
C GLU A 192 -22.64 9.13 10.65
N ASN A 193 -23.72 8.36 10.78
CA ASN A 193 -24.30 7.94 12.06
C ASN A 193 -24.18 6.43 12.30
N THR A 194 -23.33 5.73 11.55
CA THR A 194 -23.10 4.28 11.72
C THR A 194 -21.87 4.03 12.59
N GLU A 195 -21.71 2.79 13.09
CA GLU A 195 -20.47 2.41 13.77
C GLU A 195 -19.26 2.56 12.85
N LEU A 196 -19.39 2.19 11.57
CA LEU A 196 -18.33 2.41 10.58
C LEU A 196 -18.01 3.92 10.44
N GLY A 197 -19.03 4.78 10.43
CA GLY A 197 -18.88 6.23 10.47
C GLY A 197 -18.05 6.72 11.65
N GLY A 198 -18.28 6.17 12.84
CA GLY A 198 -17.51 6.46 14.04
C GLY A 198 -16.02 6.15 13.86
N TRP A 199 -15.70 4.96 13.34
CA TRP A 199 -14.33 4.58 13.00
C TRP A 199 -13.70 5.48 11.93
N LEU A 200 -14.43 5.79 10.85
CA LEU A 200 -13.98 6.70 9.79
C LEU A 200 -13.72 8.11 10.33
N ALA A 201 -14.58 8.62 11.22
CA ALA A 201 -14.42 9.91 11.86
C ALA A 201 -13.18 9.96 12.79
N LEU A 202 -12.91 8.89 13.53
CA LEU A 202 -11.70 8.77 14.36
C LEU A 202 -10.43 8.79 13.50
N ALA A 203 -10.42 8.03 12.41
CA ALA A 203 -9.31 8.03 11.46
C ALA A 203 -9.12 9.41 10.80
N ARG A 204 -10.22 10.06 10.38
CA ARG A 204 -10.17 11.41 9.81
C ARG A 204 -9.55 12.41 10.78
N ALA A 205 -10.01 12.42 12.03
CA ALA A 205 -9.55 13.34 13.06
C ALA A 205 -8.06 13.13 13.40
N THR A 206 -7.62 11.88 13.48
CA THR A 206 -6.21 11.53 13.77
C THR A 206 -5.29 11.77 12.58
N LYS A 207 -5.72 11.52 11.34
CA LYS A 207 -4.93 11.83 10.13
C LYS A 207 -4.80 13.32 9.87
N SER A 208 -5.84 14.10 10.13
CA SER A 208 -5.80 15.56 9.93
C SER A 208 -4.93 16.30 10.95
N ALA A 209 -4.66 15.68 12.10
CA ALA A 209 -3.87 16.30 13.15
C ALA A 209 -2.38 16.33 12.79
N GLY A 210 -1.77 17.50 12.86
CA GLY A 210 -0.39 17.76 12.43
C GLY A 210 0.71 17.29 13.39
N THR A 211 0.42 17.10 14.68
CA THR A 211 1.39 16.64 15.70
C THR A 211 0.83 15.51 16.55
N LEU A 212 1.68 14.81 17.30
CA LEU A 212 1.26 13.74 18.21
C LEU A 212 0.30 14.28 19.29
N GLU A 213 0.55 15.49 19.79
CA GLU A 213 -0.29 16.15 20.79
C GLU A 213 -1.67 16.49 20.22
N LEU A 214 -1.71 16.99 18.98
CA LEU A 214 -2.99 17.23 18.29
C LEU A 214 -3.73 15.93 17.99
N GLN A 215 -3.01 14.85 17.66
CA GLN A 215 -3.60 13.52 17.46
C GLN A 215 -4.20 13.00 18.76
N GLN A 216 -3.48 13.12 19.88
CA GLN A 216 -4.00 12.78 21.20
C GLN A 216 -5.26 13.59 21.54
N ALA A 217 -5.22 14.91 21.37
CA ALA A 217 -6.36 15.78 21.64
C ALA A 217 -7.57 15.42 20.76
N ALA A 218 -7.33 15.07 19.49
CA ALA A 218 -8.37 14.61 18.57
C ALA A 218 -9.00 13.28 19.01
N ILE A 219 -8.18 12.32 19.46
CA ILE A 219 -8.65 11.04 20.02
C ILE A 219 -9.50 11.29 21.26
N ASP A 220 -9.01 12.09 22.21
CA ASP A 220 -9.72 12.37 23.45
C ASP A 220 -11.06 13.08 23.18
N LYS A 221 -11.08 14.09 22.30
CA LYS A 221 -12.31 14.77 21.83
C LYS A 221 -13.30 13.78 21.19
N TRP A 222 -12.82 12.91 20.30
CA TRP A 222 -13.66 11.92 19.63
C TRP A 222 -14.25 10.92 20.63
N ARG A 223 -13.47 10.45 21.61
CA ARG A 223 -13.95 9.51 22.65
C ARG A 223 -15.04 10.14 23.52
N THR A 224 -14.89 11.41 23.90
CA THR A 224 -15.94 12.13 24.64
C THR A 224 -17.23 12.28 23.83
N ALA A 225 -17.13 12.48 22.52
CA ALA A 225 -18.29 12.57 21.63
C ALA A 225 -18.93 11.21 21.31
N ASN A 226 -18.18 10.10 21.44
CA ASN A 226 -18.63 8.75 21.05
C ASN A 226 -18.47 7.73 22.20
N PRO A 227 -19.04 7.97 23.40
CA PRO A 227 -18.73 7.18 24.61
C PRO A 227 -19.15 5.70 24.53
N GLN A 228 -20.12 5.36 23.67
CA GLN A 228 -20.62 3.99 23.49
C GLN A 228 -19.96 3.24 22.34
N HIS A 229 -19.13 3.90 21.53
CA HIS A 229 -18.51 3.27 20.37
C HIS A 229 -17.47 2.23 20.82
N PRO A 230 -17.35 1.06 20.14
CA PRO A 230 -16.41 0.01 20.55
C PRO A 230 -14.97 0.50 20.70
N ALA A 231 -14.48 1.32 19.76
CA ALA A 231 -13.17 1.97 19.84
C ALA A 231 -12.99 2.97 21.00
N ALA A 232 -14.06 3.51 21.59
CA ALA A 232 -13.98 4.40 22.74
C ALA A 232 -13.88 3.61 24.06
N LEU A 233 -14.61 2.49 24.13
CA LEU A 233 -14.58 1.53 25.24
C LEU A 233 -13.22 0.80 25.28
N GLN A 234 -12.81 0.25 24.14
CA GLN A 234 -11.52 -0.41 23.97
C GLN A 234 -10.74 0.24 22.83
N LEU A 235 -9.82 1.12 23.21
CA LEU A 235 -9.01 1.85 22.24
C LEU A 235 -7.99 0.89 21.56
N PRO A 236 -7.92 0.87 20.21
CA PRO A 236 -6.93 0.10 19.47
C PRO A 236 -5.50 0.32 20.00
N ALA A 237 -4.68 -0.72 20.02
CA ALA A 237 -3.32 -0.69 20.51
C ALA A 237 -2.47 0.42 19.86
N PRO A 238 -2.54 0.68 18.54
CA PRO A 238 -1.83 1.81 17.94
C PRO A 238 -2.23 3.16 18.53
N LEU A 239 -3.53 3.37 18.80
CA LEU A 239 -4.01 4.63 19.37
C LEU A 239 -3.63 4.78 20.86
N ARG A 240 -3.61 3.69 21.63
CA ARG A 240 -3.07 3.70 23.01
C ARG A 240 -1.59 4.08 23.00
N LYS A 241 -0.81 3.45 22.12
CA LYS A 241 0.62 3.71 22.00
C LYS A 241 0.91 5.14 21.52
N LEU A 242 0.07 5.69 20.64
CA LEU A 242 0.15 7.10 20.23
C LEU A 242 0.02 8.03 21.44
N ARG A 243 -0.98 7.80 22.30
CA ARG A 243 -1.19 8.62 23.52
C ARG A 243 -0.02 8.52 24.49
N GLU A 244 0.61 7.34 24.62
CA GLU A 244 1.85 7.20 25.40
C GLU A 244 2.98 8.06 24.82
N LEU A 245 3.19 8.03 23.50
CA LEU A 245 4.25 8.81 22.85
C LEU A 245 4.00 10.32 22.94
N ALA A 246 2.75 10.76 22.80
CA ALA A 246 2.36 12.16 22.92
C ALA A 246 2.60 12.74 24.32
N SER A 247 2.79 11.91 25.35
CA SER A 247 3.15 12.37 26.70
C SER A 247 4.60 12.86 26.84
N GLN A 248 5.43 12.69 25.80
CA GLN A 248 6.83 13.12 25.76
C GLN A 248 7.06 14.10 24.59
N PRO A 249 6.58 15.35 24.70
CA PRO A 249 6.62 16.29 23.59
C PRO A 249 8.05 16.68 23.22
N LEU A 250 8.28 16.82 21.91
CA LEU A 250 9.53 17.34 21.36
C LEU A 250 9.56 18.86 21.46
N ASN A 251 10.51 19.41 22.22
CA ASN A 251 10.61 20.84 22.51
C ASN A 251 11.77 21.54 21.79
N LYS A 252 12.81 20.81 21.38
CA LYS A 252 13.99 21.40 20.75
C LYS A 252 14.61 20.51 19.66
N ILE A 253 14.78 21.09 18.47
CA ILE A 253 15.36 20.47 17.28
C ILE A 253 16.64 21.22 16.87
N ALA A 254 17.70 20.49 16.53
CA ALA A 254 18.82 21.03 15.77
C ALA A 254 18.59 20.79 14.27
N LEU A 255 18.65 21.84 13.46
CA LEU A 255 18.64 21.74 12.00
C LEU A 255 20.06 21.87 11.47
N LEU A 256 20.67 20.76 11.06
CA LEU A 256 22.05 20.68 10.60
C LEU A 256 22.09 20.64 9.07
N LEU A 257 22.45 21.76 8.44
CA LEU A 257 22.46 21.89 6.98
C LEU A 257 23.65 22.74 6.50
N PRO A 258 24.17 22.51 5.27
CA PRO A 258 25.30 23.28 4.78
C PRO A 258 24.82 24.64 4.29
N GLU A 259 25.41 25.72 4.78
CA GLU A 259 25.09 27.07 4.28
C GLU A 259 25.95 27.48 3.08
N GLU A 260 27.09 26.82 2.89
CA GLU A 260 28.08 27.11 1.86
C GLU A 260 28.32 25.91 0.91
N GLY A 261 29.07 26.15 -0.18
CA GLY A 261 29.44 25.12 -1.15
C GLY A 261 28.32 24.72 -2.13
N GLN A 262 28.52 23.57 -2.80
CA GLN A 262 27.67 23.13 -3.91
C GLN A 262 26.21 22.82 -3.50
N LEU A 263 25.99 22.49 -2.22
CA LEU A 263 24.67 22.15 -1.69
C LEU A 263 23.93 23.34 -1.08
N ALA A 264 24.51 24.55 -1.05
CA ALA A 264 23.92 25.72 -0.40
C ALA A 264 22.53 26.08 -0.95
N SER A 265 22.33 26.03 -2.28
CA SER A 265 21.03 26.31 -2.91
C SER A 265 19.96 25.28 -2.52
N VAL A 266 20.34 23.99 -2.54
CA VAL A 266 19.48 22.86 -2.16
C VAL A 266 19.10 22.94 -0.68
N SER A 267 20.10 23.16 0.18
CA SER A 267 19.97 23.35 1.61
C SER A 267 19.03 24.53 1.94
N ARG A 268 19.16 25.66 1.24
CA ARG A 268 18.28 26.82 1.44
C ARG A 268 16.83 26.52 1.10
N ALA A 269 16.56 25.84 -0.02
CA ALA A 269 15.21 25.43 -0.39
C ALA A 269 14.57 24.51 0.67
N LEU A 270 15.34 23.52 1.13
CA LEU A 270 14.91 22.60 2.18
C LEU A 270 14.65 23.34 3.50
N ARG A 271 15.60 24.17 3.96
CA ARG A 271 15.47 24.98 5.17
C ARG A 271 14.25 25.88 5.11
N ASN A 272 14.01 26.54 3.97
CA ASN A 272 12.85 27.42 3.81
C ASN A 272 11.53 26.64 3.93
N GLY A 273 11.44 25.44 3.32
CA GLY A 273 10.28 24.55 3.50
C GLY A 273 10.09 24.13 4.97
N PHE A 274 11.16 23.73 5.64
CA PHE A 274 11.16 23.34 7.06
C PHE A 274 10.67 24.47 7.97
N MET A 275 11.26 25.66 7.83
CA MET A 275 10.89 26.83 8.63
C MET A 275 9.49 27.33 8.32
N ALA A 276 9.03 27.25 7.06
CA ALA A 276 7.67 27.64 6.71
C ALA A 276 6.62 26.74 7.37
N ALA A 277 6.87 25.42 7.44
CA ALA A 277 6.02 24.49 8.18
C ALA A 277 6.01 24.78 9.69
N HIS A 278 7.18 25.13 10.26
CA HIS A 278 7.30 25.56 11.64
C HIS A 278 6.46 26.82 11.94
N TYR A 279 6.58 27.86 11.12
CA TYR A 279 5.81 29.09 11.32
C TYR A 279 4.31 28.90 11.07
N GLN A 280 3.91 28.04 10.11
CA GLN A 280 2.51 27.67 9.91
C GLN A 280 1.93 27.02 11.18
N ALA A 281 2.68 26.12 11.83
CA ALA A 281 2.28 25.49 13.09
C ALA A 281 2.09 26.54 14.20
N GLN A 282 3.05 27.47 14.35
CA GLN A 282 2.97 28.55 15.33
C GLN A 282 1.76 29.47 15.09
N GLN A 283 1.50 29.87 13.85
CA GLN A 283 0.36 30.70 13.47
C GLN A 283 -0.99 30.02 13.72
N SER A 284 -1.01 28.68 13.67
CA SER A 284 -2.20 27.87 13.96
C SER A 284 -2.44 27.69 15.47
N GLY A 285 -1.74 28.42 16.34
CA GLY A 285 -1.85 28.34 17.79
C GLY A 285 -1.20 27.11 18.41
N GLN A 286 -0.39 26.37 17.64
CA GLN A 286 0.38 25.24 18.16
C GLN A 286 1.61 25.74 18.92
N ARG A 287 2.22 24.86 19.73
CA ARG A 287 3.49 25.12 20.44
C ARG A 287 4.60 24.29 19.79
N PRO A 288 5.08 24.66 18.60
CA PRO A 288 6.09 23.88 17.91
C PRO A 288 7.43 23.89 18.65
N PRO A 289 8.29 22.87 18.46
CA PRO A 289 9.63 22.85 19.03
C PRO A 289 10.44 24.05 18.57
N SER A 290 11.28 24.57 19.47
CA SER A 290 12.31 25.54 19.10
C SER A 290 13.32 24.91 18.14
N ILE A 291 13.75 25.67 17.12
CA ILE A 291 14.70 25.21 16.11
C ILE A 291 16.01 25.99 16.27
N GLU A 292 17.10 25.26 16.41
CA GLU A 292 18.46 25.82 16.41
C GLU A 292 19.19 25.37 15.15
N VAL A 293 19.66 26.31 14.34
CA VAL A 293 20.30 26.01 13.05
C VAL A 293 21.80 25.88 13.24
N TYR A 294 22.37 24.81 12.68
CA TYR A 294 23.80 24.53 12.67
C TYR A 294 24.28 24.42 11.23
N ASP A 295 25.38 25.10 10.91
CA ASP A 295 26.00 25.04 9.59
C ASP A 295 26.93 23.83 9.51
N SER A 296 26.53 22.81 8.76
CA SER A 296 27.33 21.59 8.58
C SER A 296 28.62 21.83 7.79
N SER A 297 28.68 22.90 6.99
CA SER A 297 29.88 23.24 6.21
C SER A 297 31.05 23.73 7.08
N ARG A 298 30.76 24.11 8.33
CA ARG A 298 31.73 24.60 9.32
C ARG A 298 32.04 23.58 10.42
N LEU A 299 31.55 22.35 10.30
CA LEU A 299 31.80 21.30 11.29
C LEU A 299 33.26 20.85 11.27
N THR A 300 33.89 20.87 12.44
CA THR A 300 35.18 20.22 12.68
C THR A 300 35.02 18.70 12.82
N SER A 301 34.01 18.26 13.58
CA SER A 301 33.66 16.85 13.75
C SER A 301 32.19 16.66 14.14
N LEU A 302 31.61 15.50 13.82
CA LEU A 302 30.26 15.13 14.25
C LEU A 302 30.16 14.96 15.77
N ASP A 303 31.24 14.54 16.43
CA ASP A 303 31.24 14.35 17.88
C ASP A 303 31.17 15.68 18.64
N ASP A 304 31.89 16.70 18.16
CA ASP A 304 31.79 18.06 18.71
C ASP A 304 30.37 18.61 18.55
N PHE A 305 29.77 18.41 17.37
CA PHE A 305 28.38 18.78 17.11
C PHE A 305 27.42 18.12 18.09
N TYR A 306 27.46 16.80 18.26
CA TYR A 306 26.56 16.11 19.17
C TYR A 306 26.77 16.54 20.62
N ARG A 307 28.02 16.77 21.06
CA ARG A 307 28.29 17.29 22.42
C ARG A 307 27.67 18.68 22.61
N GLN A 308 27.81 19.57 21.63
CA GLN A 308 27.21 20.90 21.68
C GLN A 308 25.68 20.83 21.68
N ALA A 309 25.10 20.02 20.79
CA ALA A 309 23.66 19.85 20.69
C ALA A 309 23.06 19.27 21.99
N GLN A 310 23.72 18.27 22.60
CA GLN A 310 23.29 17.71 23.89
C GLN A 310 23.35 18.76 25.00
N ALA A 311 24.43 19.54 25.08
CA ALA A 311 24.56 20.62 26.06
C ALA A 311 23.50 21.72 25.85
N ALA A 312 23.09 21.96 24.61
CA ALA A 312 22.01 22.88 24.26
C ALA A 312 20.60 22.30 24.52
N GLY A 313 20.48 21.05 25.00
CA GLY A 313 19.19 20.39 25.27
C GLY A 313 18.43 19.98 24.01
N VAL A 314 19.13 19.79 22.88
CA VAL A 314 18.53 19.28 21.65
C VAL A 314 18.08 17.84 21.85
N GLN A 315 16.84 17.54 21.44
CA GLN A 315 16.23 16.22 21.59
C GLN A 315 16.17 15.45 20.25
N LEU A 316 16.27 16.17 19.13
CA LEU A 316 16.27 15.60 17.79
C LEU A 316 17.16 16.43 16.86
N VAL A 317 17.94 15.76 16.02
CA VAL A 317 18.66 16.39 14.91
C VAL A 317 17.93 16.12 13.60
N VAL A 318 17.74 17.14 12.78
CA VAL A 318 17.29 17.02 11.39
C VAL A 318 18.44 17.46 10.48
N GLY A 319 18.87 16.59 9.59
CA GLY A 319 20.15 16.69 8.88
C GLY A 319 21.15 15.63 9.37
N PRO A 320 22.35 15.54 8.75
CA PRO A 320 22.86 16.36 7.65
C PRO A 320 22.25 15.99 6.29
N LEU A 321 22.57 16.77 5.26
CA LEU A 321 22.17 16.53 3.86
C LEU A 321 23.29 15.82 3.06
N GLU A 322 24.53 16.01 3.48
CA GLU A 322 25.73 15.59 2.77
C GLU A 322 25.96 14.09 2.90
N LYS A 323 26.04 13.38 1.77
CA LYS A 323 26.29 11.92 1.75
C LYS A 323 27.48 11.48 2.61
N PRO A 324 28.65 12.16 2.61
CA PRO A 324 29.76 11.76 3.46
C PRO A 324 29.42 11.76 4.96
N LEU A 325 28.71 12.78 5.44
CA LEU A 325 28.29 12.85 6.85
C LEU A 325 27.24 11.79 7.18
N VAL A 326 26.26 11.57 6.27
CA VAL A 326 25.25 10.52 6.47
C VAL A 326 25.88 9.12 6.54
N LYS A 327 26.92 8.84 5.73
CA LYS A 327 27.70 7.60 5.84
C LYS A 327 28.40 7.47 7.19
N GLN A 328 29.09 8.52 7.64
CA GLN A 328 29.73 8.54 8.95
C GLN A 328 28.76 8.33 10.13
N LEU A 329 27.50 8.77 9.99
CA LEU A 329 26.46 8.47 10.97
C LEU A 329 26.04 7.00 10.94
N GLY A 330 25.93 6.41 9.74
CA GLY A 330 25.58 5.01 9.54
C GLY A 330 26.64 4.02 9.99
N ASP A 331 27.91 4.44 10.02
CA ASP A 331 29.05 3.61 10.46
C ASP A 331 29.19 3.53 12.00
N ARG A 332 28.33 4.21 12.75
CA ARG A 332 28.35 4.20 14.23
C ARG A 332 27.48 3.07 14.78
N GLU A 333 27.78 2.63 15.99
CA GLU A 333 26.91 1.68 16.71
C GLU A 333 25.66 2.36 17.29
N GLN A 334 25.82 3.60 17.77
CA GLN A 334 24.76 4.39 18.39
C GLN A 334 24.97 5.89 18.16
N LEU A 335 23.88 6.65 18.12
CA LEU A 335 23.93 8.12 18.10
C LEU A 335 23.52 8.72 19.44
N PRO A 336 24.15 9.81 19.91
CA PRO A 336 23.81 10.46 21.17
C PRO A 336 22.42 11.11 21.17
N ILE A 337 21.94 11.53 20.00
CA ILE A 337 20.62 12.14 19.77
C ILE A 337 19.99 11.47 18.55
N THR A 338 18.69 11.17 18.61
CA THR A 338 17.91 10.70 17.45
C THR A 338 18.06 11.67 16.29
N THR A 339 18.45 11.14 15.12
CA THR A 339 18.84 11.94 13.96
C THR A 339 18.04 11.51 12.73
N LEU A 340 17.36 12.46 12.09
CA LEU A 340 16.74 12.33 10.77
C LEU A 340 17.69 12.90 9.71
N ALA A 341 18.54 12.06 9.15
CA ALA A 341 19.39 12.42 8.02
C ALA A 341 18.52 12.72 6.79
N LEU A 342 18.89 13.77 6.03
CA LEU A 342 18.15 14.23 4.85
C LEU A 342 18.75 13.66 3.55
N ASN A 343 19.36 12.49 3.65
CA ASN A 343 19.87 11.69 2.56
C ASN A 343 19.91 10.23 3.00
N TYR A 344 20.20 9.33 2.06
CA TYR A 344 20.43 7.93 2.37
C TYR A 344 21.94 7.63 2.45
N GLY A 345 22.32 6.82 3.43
CA GLY A 345 23.63 6.20 3.57
C GLY A 345 23.77 4.96 2.68
N ASN A 346 24.76 4.11 2.98
CA ASN A 346 25.02 2.89 2.22
C ASN A 346 23.83 1.92 2.33
N ALA A 347 23.35 1.40 1.20
CA ALA A 347 22.29 0.39 1.19
C ALA A 347 22.80 -0.95 1.75
N GLY A 348 21.97 -1.65 2.52
CA GLY A 348 22.29 -2.99 3.04
C GLY A 348 23.21 -3.03 4.26
N GLN A 349 23.55 -1.88 4.86
CA GLN A 349 24.30 -1.80 6.11
C GLN A 349 23.35 -1.52 7.28
N GLU A 350 23.49 -2.26 8.38
CA GLU A 350 22.77 -1.96 9.62
C GLU A 350 23.21 -0.59 10.14
N SER A 351 22.24 0.29 10.35
CA SER A 351 22.44 1.65 10.85
C SER A 351 22.04 1.74 12.33
N PRO A 352 22.57 2.71 13.09
CA PRO A 352 22.17 2.92 14.48
C PRO A 352 20.64 2.97 14.66
N PRO A 353 20.08 2.43 15.77
CA PRO A 353 18.65 2.51 16.03
C PRO A 353 18.13 3.94 16.24
N GLN A 354 19.01 4.92 16.38
CA GLN A 354 18.70 6.35 16.47
C GLN A 354 18.76 7.07 15.11
N LEU A 355 19.26 6.43 14.05
CA LEU A 355 19.42 7.02 12.72
C LEU A 355 18.22 6.70 11.83
N PHE A 356 17.47 7.74 11.48
CA PHE A 356 16.42 7.73 10.47
C PHE A 356 16.93 8.43 9.22
N GLN A 357 16.49 8.00 8.05
CA GLN A 357 16.98 8.52 6.78
C GLN A 357 15.81 8.89 5.86
N PHE A 358 15.83 10.09 5.32
CA PHE A 358 14.81 10.60 4.42
C PHE A 358 15.46 11.32 3.25
N GLY A 359 15.17 10.91 2.02
CA GLY A 359 15.80 11.49 0.83
C GLY A 359 14.86 11.51 -0.37
N LEU A 360 15.18 12.36 -1.35
CA LEU A 360 14.53 12.38 -2.66
C LEU A 360 15.30 11.48 -3.63
N ALA A 361 15.37 10.18 -3.33
CA ALA A 361 16.08 9.23 -4.17
C ALA A 361 15.28 8.86 -5.41
N ALA A 362 15.91 8.95 -6.59
CA ALA A 362 15.33 8.48 -7.84
C ALA A 362 15.13 6.96 -7.84
N GLU A 363 15.87 6.24 -6.99
CA GLU A 363 15.74 4.83 -6.72
C GLU A 363 14.37 4.45 -6.10
N ASP A 364 13.78 5.33 -5.28
CA ASP A 364 12.40 5.12 -4.78
C ASP A 364 11.38 5.23 -5.92
N GLU A 365 11.57 6.22 -6.80
CA GLU A 365 10.71 6.48 -7.95
C GLU A 365 10.79 5.35 -8.98
N ALA A 366 11.98 4.76 -9.16
CA ALA A 366 12.19 3.58 -9.98
C ALA A 366 11.42 2.35 -9.45
N ARG A 367 11.44 2.14 -8.12
CA ARG A 367 10.64 1.09 -7.48
C ARG A 367 9.14 1.34 -7.63
N GLU A 368 8.70 2.60 -7.50
CA GLU A 368 7.30 2.99 -7.74
C GLU A 368 6.89 2.72 -9.19
N ALA A 369 7.73 3.05 -10.17
CA ALA A 369 7.47 2.78 -11.58
C ALA A 369 7.33 1.28 -11.88
N ALA A 370 8.19 0.45 -11.29
CA ALA A 370 8.07 -1.01 -11.39
C ALA A 370 6.76 -1.53 -10.78
N ARG A 371 6.36 -1.02 -9.60
CA ARG A 371 5.07 -1.39 -8.97
C ARG A 371 3.87 -0.98 -9.84
N ARG A 372 3.90 0.24 -10.39
CA ARG A 372 2.82 0.74 -11.26
C ARG A 372 2.70 -0.08 -12.55
N ALA A 373 3.81 -0.31 -13.26
CA ALA A 373 3.78 -1.12 -14.48
C ALA A 373 3.27 -2.54 -14.22
N TRP A 374 3.62 -3.12 -13.07
CA TRP A 374 3.15 -4.47 -12.70
C TRP A 374 1.63 -4.49 -12.46
N ALA A 375 1.13 -3.50 -11.72
CA ALA A 375 -0.30 -3.32 -11.44
C ALA A 375 -1.12 -3.08 -12.71
N ASP A 376 -0.55 -2.36 -13.68
CA ASP A 376 -1.15 -2.12 -14.99
C ASP A 376 -1.12 -3.37 -15.91
N GLY A 377 -0.59 -4.51 -15.43
CA GLY A 377 -0.61 -5.78 -16.14
C GLY A 377 0.60 -6.03 -17.05
N MET A 378 1.59 -5.14 -17.04
CA MET A 378 2.81 -5.28 -17.86
C MET A 378 3.68 -6.43 -17.33
N ARG A 379 4.39 -7.13 -18.22
CA ARG A 379 5.25 -8.27 -17.81
C ARG A 379 6.65 -8.23 -18.44
N ARG A 380 6.81 -7.60 -19.60
CA ARG A 380 8.07 -7.54 -20.33
C ARG A 380 8.40 -6.11 -20.74
N GLY A 381 9.49 -5.57 -20.20
CA GLY A 381 9.82 -4.16 -20.35
C GLY A 381 11.20 -3.90 -20.94
N VAL A 382 11.38 -2.67 -21.42
CA VAL A 382 12.69 -2.09 -21.72
C VAL A 382 12.98 -0.99 -20.71
N VAL A 383 14.24 -0.87 -20.29
CA VAL A 383 14.68 0.24 -19.43
C VAL A 383 15.56 1.21 -20.21
N MET A 384 15.25 2.50 -20.14
CA MET A 384 16.05 3.59 -20.70
C MET A 384 16.52 4.49 -19.55
N VAL A 385 17.82 4.55 -19.32
CA VAL A 385 18.45 5.36 -18.25
C VAL A 385 19.69 6.05 -18.80
N PRO A 386 20.12 7.21 -18.28
CA PRO A 386 21.37 7.81 -18.70
C PRO A 386 22.58 6.95 -18.31
N SER A 387 23.69 7.21 -18.97
CA SER A 387 24.98 6.63 -18.59
C SER A 387 25.50 7.25 -17.29
N GLY A 388 26.28 6.46 -16.53
CA GLY A 388 26.92 6.88 -15.30
C GLY A 388 26.20 6.41 -14.02
N GLU A 389 26.85 6.71 -12.88
CA GLU A 389 26.49 6.13 -11.58
C GLU A 389 25.02 6.36 -11.19
N TRP A 390 24.47 7.54 -11.50
CA TRP A 390 23.06 7.83 -11.22
C TRP A 390 22.12 6.88 -11.99
N GLY A 391 22.36 6.69 -13.29
CA GLY A 391 21.56 5.79 -14.11
C GLY A 391 21.72 4.33 -13.70
N ASP A 392 22.92 3.92 -13.26
CA ASP A 392 23.17 2.57 -12.73
C ASP A 392 22.34 2.27 -11.48
N ARG A 393 22.29 3.20 -10.51
CA ARG A 393 21.50 3.01 -9.29
C ARG A 393 20.00 2.97 -9.58
N VAL A 394 19.52 3.82 -10.48
CA VAL A 394 18.11 3.84 -10.91
C VAL A 394 17.73 2.53 -11.62
N LEU A 395 18.57 2.07 -12.56
CA LEU A 395 18.39 0.78 -13.23
C LEU A 395 18.35 -0.38 -12.24
N GLN A 396 19.30 -0.44 -11.30
CA GLN A 396 19.38 -1.50 -10.31
C GLN A 396 18.12 -1.53 -9.43
N ALA A 397 17.65 -0.38 -8.95
CA ALA A 397 16.45 -0.28 -8.13
C ALA A 397 15.18 -0.73 -8.89
N PHE A 398 15.04 -0.32 -10.16
CA PHE A 398 13.95 -0.78 -11.02
C PHE A 398 14.02 -2.29 -11.25
N GLN A 399 15.18 -2.79 -11.67
CA GLN A 399 15.40 -4.18 -12.06
C GLN A 399 15.16 -5.14 -10.90
N GLN A 400 15.67 -4.84 -9.70
CA GLN A 400 15.46 -5.66 -8.51
C GLN A 400 13.97 -5.81 -8.18
N ASN A 401 13.22 -4.70 -8.18
CA ASN A 401 11.80 -4.73 -7.86
C ASN A 401 10.98 -5.41 -8.98
N TRP A 402 11.34 -5.19 -10.24
CA TRP A 402 10.69 -5.81 -11.39
C TRP A 402 10.87 -7.33 -11.43
N GLN A 403 12.10 -7.80 -11.22
CA GLN A 403 12.42 -9.22 -11.19
C GLN A 403 11.82 -9.92 -9.98
N ALA A 404 11.78 -9.26 -8.81
CA ALA A 404 11.12 -9.78 -7.61
C ALA A 404 9.61 -10.00 -7.83
N ALA A 405 8.97 -9.16 -8.64
CA ALA A 405 7.57 -9.37 -9.04
C ALA A 405 7.40 -10.50 -10.09
N GLY A 406 8.48 -11.01 -10.68
CA GLY A 406 8.46 -12.02 -11.76
C GLY A 406 8.46 -11.42 -13.16
N GLY A 407 8.75 -10.12 -13.31
CA GLY A 407 8.84 -9.43 -14.59
C GLY A 407 10.14 -9.71 -15.35
N GLY A 408 10.06 -9.71 -16.68
CA GLY A 408 11.21 -9.87 -17.57
C GLY A 408 11.70 -8.52 -18.13
N LEU A 409 13.02 -8.35 -18.25
CA LEU A 409 13.62 -7.25 -19.02
C LEU A 409 14.09 -7.76 -20.38
N ILE A 410 13.69 -7.06 -21.43
CA ILE A 410 14.10 -7.38 -22.82
C ILE A 410 15.43 -6.73 -23.15
N ALA A 411 15.60 -5.48 -22.74
CA ALA A 411 16.81 -4.72 -22.98
C ALA A 411 16.96 -3.58 -21.99
N VAL A 412 18.19 -3.08 -21.89
CA VAL A 412 18.54 -1.85 -21.21
C VAL A 412 19.25 -0.95 -22.22
N VAL A 413 18.76 0.27 -22.41
CA VAL A 413 19.36 1.29 -23.27
C VAL A 413 19.97 2.37 -22.38
N ARG A 414 21.23 2.69 -22.65
CA ARG A 414 21.92 3.80 -22.00
C ARG A 414 21.79 5.05 -22.86
N ILE A 415 21.30 6.13 -22.28
CA ILE A 415 21.16 7.43 -22.92
C ILE A 415 22.52 8.12 -22.79
N ASP A 416 23.36 7.97 -23.81
CA ASP A 416 24.74 8.47 -23.88
C ASP A 416 24.88 9.62 -24.88
N GLN A 417 24.37 9.49 -26.12
CA GLN A 417 24.43 10.56 -27.12
C GLN A 417 23.15 10.65 -27.98
N PRO A 418 22.54 11.85 -28.15
CA PRO A 418 21.33 12.03 -28.97
C PRO A 418 21.46 11.49 -30.40
N ALA A 419 22.64 11.60 -31.01
CA ALA A 419 22.89 11.19 -32.38
C ALA A 419 22.73 9.68 -32.63
N ARG A 420 22.91 8.84 -31.60
CA ARG A 420 22.78 7.37 -31.69
C ARG A 420 21.45 6.84 -31.16
N LEU A 421 20.70 7.67 -30.45
CA LEU A 421 19.43 7.28 -29.81
C LEU A 421 18.42 6.72 -30.81
N ALA A 422 18.25 7.37 -31.96
CA ALA A 422 17.34 6.89 -33.00
C ALA A 422 17.76 5.51 -33.54
N GLN A 423 19.07 5.26 -33.69
CA GLN A 423 19.59 3.97 -34.13
C GLN A 423 19.38 2.88 -33.08
N GLN A 424 19.65 3.18 -31.80
CA GLN A 424 19.43 2.28 -30.67
C GLN A 424 17.95 1.89 -30.53
N ILE A 425 17.03 2.86 -30.64
CA ILE A 425 15.58 2.61 -30.61
C ILE A 425 15.17 1.75 -31.82
N ALA A 426 15.66 2.05 -33.02
CA ALA A 426 15.33 1.28 -34.21
C ALA A 426 15.81 -0.20 -34.13
N GLU A 427 16.97 -0.42 -33.51
CA GLU A 427 17.52 -1.76 -33.25
C GLU A 427 16.72 -2.51 -32.19
N LEU A 428 16.36 -1.84 -31.10
CA LEU A 428 15.57 -2.39 -30.01
C LEU A 428 14.24 -2.97 -30.50
N PHE A 429 13.53 -2.23 -31.36
CA PHE A 429 12.26 -2.67 -31.93
C PHE A 429 12.41 -3.52 -33.20
N GLN A 430 13.65 -3.87 -33.59
CA GLN A 430 14.02 -4.69 -34.76
C GLN A 430 13.38 -4.24 -36.09
N LEU A 431 13.08 -2.95 -36.22
CA LEU A 431 12.33 -2.40 -37.35
C LEU A 431 13.08 -2.59 -38.67
N ARG A 432 14.41 -2.47 -38.65
CA ARG A 432 15.28 -2.67 -39.83
C ARG A 432 15.23 -4.10 -40.39
N GLN A 433 14.99 -5.13 -39.57
CA GLN A 433 14.86 -6.52 -40.04
C GLN A 433 13.50 -6.80 -40.68
N SER A 434 12.46 -6.05 -40.29
CA SER A 434 11.14 -6.09 -40.93
C SER A 434 11.20 -5.41 -42.30
N GLU A 435 11.81 -4.24 -42.39
CA GLU A 435 12.01 -3.52 -43.66
C GLU A 435 12.92 -4.28 -44.65
N ALA A 436 14.02 -4.86 -44.17
CA ALA A 436 14.92 -5.66 -45.02
C ALA A 436 14.23 -6.93 -45.55
N ARG A 437 13.35 -7.56 -44.76
CA ARG A 437 12.49 -8.65 -45.23
C ARG A 437 11.49 -8.17 -46.26
N GLY A 438 10.83 -7.05 -46.02
CA GLY A 438 9.89 -6.43 -46.97
C GLY A 438 10.55 -6.15 -48.33
N LYS A 439 11.73 -5.51 -48.32
CA LYS A 439 12.52 -5.25 -49.53
C LYS A 439 12.97 -6.53 -50.25
N ARG A 440 13.37 -7.58 -49.50
CA ARG A 440 13.70 -8.89 -50.09
C ARG A 440 12.48 -9.56 -50.74
N LEU A 441 11.33 -9.56 -50.05
CA LEU A 441 10.08 -10.08 -50.60
C LEU A 441 9.64 -9.31 -51.85
N GLN A 442 9.77 -7.99 -51.84
CA GLN A 442 9.49 -7.12 -53.00
C GLN A 442 10.41 -7.45 -54.19
N SER A 443 11.70 -7.68 -53.94
CA SER A 443 12.66 -8.06 -54.99
C SER A 443 12.43 -9.46 -55.58
N VAL A 444 11.76 -10.36 -54.84
CA VAL A 444 11.47 -11.73 -55.27
C VAL A 444 10.11 -11.85 -55.94
N LEU A 445 9.10 -11.09 -55.49
CA LEU A 445 7.71 -11.18 -55.96
C LEU A 445 7.37 -10.19 -57.08
N GLY A 446 8.25 -9.23 -57.40
CA GLY A 446 8.13 -8.39 -58.60
C GLY A 446 6.96 -7.39 -58.60
N GLY A 447 6.44 -7.00 -57.44
CA GLY A 447 5.37 -6.00 -57.30
C GLY A 447 5.45 -5.24 -55.97
N GLU A 448 4.75 -4.11 -55.85
CA GLU A 448 4.70 -3.33 -54.60
C GLU A 448 4.08 -4.15 -53.46
N VAL A 449 4.94 -4.77 -52.65
CA VAL A 449 4.52 -5.36 -51.38
C VAL A 449 4.41 -4.20 -50.40
N ALA A 450 3.19 -3.83 -50.01
CA ALA A 450 2.93 -2.91 -48.91
C ALA A 450 3.35 -3.55 -47.57
N ALA A 451 4.67 -3.65 -47.36
CA ALA A 451 5.25 -4.16 -46.13
C ALA A 451 5.18 -3.05 -45.07
N GLN A 452 4.08 -2.99 -44.32
CA GLN A 452 4.06 -2.19 -43.10
C GLN A 452 5.07 -2.79 -42.11
N PRO A 453 6.02 -2.00 -41.59
CA PRO A 453 6.97 -2.49 -40.59
C PRO A 453 6.21 -3.08 -39.40
N SER A 454 6.27 -4.39 -39.23
CA SER A 454 5.65 -5.07 -38.09
C SER A 454 6.62 -5.02 -36.91
N ARG A 455 6.29 -4.26 -35.87
CA ARG A 455 7.07 -4.22 -34.63
C ARG A 455 7.17 -5.59 -33.96
N ARG A 456 8.23 -5.75 -33.16
CA ARG A 456 8.26 -6.71 -32.05
C ARG A 456 7.11 -6.40 -31.09
N ARG A 457 6.15 -7.33 -30.97
CA ARG A 457 4.99 -7.24 -30.05
C ARG A 457 5.30 -7.74 -28.64
N ASP A 458 6.56 -8.02 -28.36
CA ASP A 458 6.97 -8.64 -27.11
C ASP A 458 7.39 -7.64 -26.03
N ILE A 459 7.49 -6.35 -26.38
CA ILE A 459 7.72 -5.23 -25.46
C ILE A 459 6.36 -4.67 -25.02
N ASP A 460 6.02 -4.82 -23.75
CA ASP A 460 4.77 -4.31 -23.17
C ASP A 460 4.89 -2.83 -22.77
N PHE A 461 6.07 -2.38 -22.34
CA PHE A 461 6.30 -1.02 -21.86
C PHE A 461 7.78 -0.58 -21.89
N ILE A 462 8.00 0.72 -21.69
CA ILE A 462 9.30 1.33 -21.47
C ILE A 462 9.33 1.98 -20.08
N PHE A 463 10.32 1.66 -19.26
CA PHE A 463 10.70 2.50 -18.12
C PHE A 463 11.73 3.53 -18.54
N LEU A 464 11.47 4.81 -18.27
CA LEU A 464 12.30 5.94 -18.68
C LEU A 464 12.75 6.77 -17.47
N ALA A 465 14.05 6.84 -17.23
CA ALA A 465 14.65 7.85 -16.37
C ALA A 465 15.42 8.82 -17.26
N ALA A 466 14.95 10.06 -17.36
CA ALA A 466 15.50 11.06 -18.26
C ALA A 466 15.33 12.46 -17.69
N THR A 467 16.20 13.39 -18.10
CA THR A 467 15.98 14.82 -17.89
C THR A 467 14.88 15.34 -18.81
N PRO A 468 14.34 16.55 -18.57
CA PRO A 468 13.31 17.15 -19.42
C PRO A 468 13.73 17.18 -20.91
N GLN A 469 14.93 17.70 -21.17
CA GLN A 469 15.50 17.80 -22.53
C GLN A 469 15.69 16.43 -23.20
N GLN A 470 16.10 15.41 -22.44
CA GLN A 470 16.25 14.04 -22.97
C GLN A 470 14.89 13.44 -23.33
N ALA A 471 13.88 13.60 -22.47
CA ALA A 471 12.54 13.08 -22.71
C ALA A 471 11.89 13.70 -23.96
N GLN A 472 12.08 15.02 -24.15
CA GLN A 472 11.60 15.75 -25.34
C GLN A 472 12.24 15.25 -26.64
N GLN A 473 13.43 14.64 -26.58
CA GLN A 473 14.05 14.02 -27.76
C GLN A 473 13.62 12.55 -27.93
N ILE A 474 13.51 11.81 -26.82
CA ILE A 474 13.23 10.37 -26.82
C ILE A 474 11.82 10.08 -27.33
N LYS A 475 10.80 10.76 -26.82
CA LYS A 475 9.41 10.41 -27.13
C LYS A 475 9.02 10.68 -28.60
N PRO A 476 9.38 11.82 -29.22
CA PRO A 476 9.20 11.99 -30.66
C PRO A 476 9.99 10.98 -31.48
N THR A 477 11.19 10.60 -31.04
CA THR A 477 11.99 9.55 -31.70
C THR A 477 11.30 8.19 -31.62
N LEU A 478 10.72 7.83 -30.47
CA LEU A 478 9.90 6.62 -30.33
C LEU A 478 8.71 6.63 -31.28
N ALA A 479 8.02 7.77 -31.40
CA ALA A 479 6.89 7.93 -32.33
C ALA A 479 7.33 7.78 -33.79
N PHE A 480 8.44 8.43 -34.18
CA PHE A 480 9.03 8.31 -35.51
C PHE A 480 9.44 6.87 -35.85
N GLN A 481 9.94 6.14 -34.86
CA GLN A 481 10.28 4.71 -34.98
C GLN A 481 9.06 3.79 -34.73
N TYR A 482 7.83 4.28 -34.95
CA TYR A 482 6.57 3.51 -34.82
C TYR A 482 6.31 2.87 -33.44
N ALA A 483 7.04 3.25 -32.39
CA ALA A 483 6.89 2.79 -31.01
C ALA A 483 6.16 3.82 -30.12
N GLY A 484 5.41 4.75 -30.74
CA GLY A 484 4.70 5.82 -30.04
C GLY A 484 3.56 5.33 -29.14
N ASP A 485 2.99 4.16 -29.43
CA ASP A 485 1.90 3.51 -28.71
C ASP A 485 2.34 2.68 -27.50
N VAL A 486 3.66 2.45 -27.35
CA VAL A 486 4.19 1.70 -26.20
C VAL A 486 4.06 2.56 -24.94
N PRO A 487 3.40 2.08 -23.87
CA PRO A 487 3.32 2.78 -22.59
C PRO A 487 4.71 3.13 -22.05
N VAL A 488 4.87 4.38 -21.61
CA VAL A 488 6.12 4.86 -21.00
C VAL A 488 5.84 5.23 -19.55
N TYR A 489 6.54 4.58 -18.62
CA TYR A 489 6.52 4.88 -17.19
C TYR A 489 7.82 5.56 -16.81
N ALA A 490 7.76 6.65 -16.06
CA ALA A 490 8.94 7.47 -15.87
C ALA A 490 9.03 8.11 -14.48
N THR A 491 10.23 8.57 -14.13
CA THR A 491 10.49 9.27 -12.85
C THR A 491 10.13 10.74 -12.94
N SER A 492 10.10 11.43 -11.80
CA SER A 492 9.81 12.87 -11.74
C SER A 492 10.85 13.74 -12.48
N HIS A 493 12.04 13.20 -12.74
CA HIS A 493 13.18 13.96 -13.28
C HIS A 493 12.90 14.56 -14.67
N LEU A 494 12.03 13.95 -15.48
CA LEU A 494 11.67 14.51 -16.80
C LEU A 494 10.71 15.70 -16.72
N TYR A 495 10.05 15.88 -15.57
CA TYR A 495 9.05 16.93 -15.39
C TYR A 495 9.70 18.23 -14.91
N SER A 496 9.46 19.29 -15.66
CA SER A 496 9.78 20.67 -15.33
C SER A 496 8.45 21.44 -15.26
N PRO A 497 8.09 22.04 -14.12
CA PRO A 497 6.88 22.86 -14.03
C PRO A 497 6.99 24.15 -14.85
N LYS A 498 5.85 24.66 -15.34
CA LYS A 498 5.71 25.93 -16.08
C LYS A 498 6.40 25.98 -17.45
N GLU A 499 6.61 24.84 -18.10
CA GLU A 499 7.01 24.79 -19.51
C GLU A 499 5.86 25.18 -20.46
N GLU A 500 6.21 25.51 -21.70
CA GLU A 500 5.25 25.80 -22.76
C GLU A 500 4.41 24.57 -23.12
N GLN A 501 3.18 24.77 -23.60
CA GLN A 501 2.29 23.66 -23.98
C GLN A 501 2.92 22.72 -25.03
N ASN A 502 3.67 23.28 -25.99
CA ASN A 502 4.37 22.50 -27.03
C ASN A 502 5.39 21.52 -26.45
N TYR A 503 6.05 21.90 -25.35
CA TYR A 503 6.99 21.02 -24.67
C TYR A 503 6.28 19.77 -24.11
N TYR A 504 5.09 19.94 -23.52
CA TYR A 504 4.31 18.80 -23.00
C TYR A 504 3.67 17.96 -24.11
N LEU A 505 3.38 18.54 -25.29
CA LEU A 505 2.92 17.77 -26.46
C LEU A 505 4.00 16.79 -26.95
N ASP A 506 5.28 17.15 -26.88
CA ASP A 506 6.38 16.23 -27.22
C ASP A 506 6.46 15.03 -26.25
N LEU A 507 5.88 15.16 -25.05
CA LEU A 507 5.88 14.14 -24.00
C LEU A 507 4.57 13.35 -23.92
N GLU A 508 3.66 13.54 -24.88
CA GLU A 508 2.30 12.99 -24.88
C GLU A 508 2.28 11.48 -24.56
N GLY A 509 1.42 11.10 -23.62
CA GLY A 509 1.20 9.71 -23.20
C GLY A 509 2.25 9.13 -22.24
N ILE A 510 3.33 9.85 -21.90
CA ILE A 510 4.23 9.43 -20.82
C ILE A 510 3.50 9.54 -19.47
N GLN A 511 3.51 8.45 -18.71
CA GLN A 511 3.05 8.39 -17.33
C GLN A 511 4.25 8.55 -16.40
N PHE A 512 4.16 9.41 -15.39
CA PHE A 512 5.26 9.65 -14.45
C PHE A 512 4.76 9.88 -13.04
N CYS A 513 5.63 9.61 -12.07
CA CYS A 513 5.36 9.92 -10.67
C CYS A 513 5.89 11.32 -10.31
N GLU A 514 5.18 12.04 -9.44
CA GLU A 514 5.59 13.37 -8.98
C GLU A 514 5.02 13.67 -7.60
N THR A 515 5.69 14.55 -6.87
CA THR A 515 5.29 15.03 -5.55
C THR A 515 3.89 15.65 -5.53
N PRO A 516 3.07 15.36 -4.49
CA PRO A 516 1.83 16.08 -4.18
C PRO A 516 1.94 17.60 -4.29
N TRP A 517 3.09 18.16 -3.91
CA TRP A 517 3.42 19.58 -4.02
C TRP A 517 3.30 20.11 -5.45
N LEU A 518 3.96 19.46 -6.42
CA LEU A 518 3.99 19.93 -7.80
C LEU A 518 2.75 19.53 -8.60
N LEU A 519 2.05 18.47 -8.18
CA LEU A 519 0.75 18.08 -8.74
C LEU A 519 -0.44 18.76 -8.05
N ASN A 520 -0.20 19.59 -7.03
CA ASN A 520 -1.22 20.29 -6.24
C ASN A 520 -2.36 19.36 -5.75
N THR A 521 -2.01 18.18 -5.22
CA THR A 521 -3.01 17.16 -4.86
C THR A 521 -3.69 17.40 -3.51
N ASN A 522 -3.19 18.34 -2.72
CA ASN A 522 -3.66 18.63 -1.35
C ASN A 522 -4.21 20.07 -1.26
N PRO A 523 -5.33 20.41 -1.91
CA PRO A 523 -5.83 21.79 -1.99
C PRO A 523 -6.25 22.37 -0.63
N SER A 524 -6.48 21.53 0.39
CA SER A 524 -6.82 21.96 1.75
C SER A 524 -5.65 22.56 2.52
N ASP A 525 -4.41 22.29 2.11
CA ASP A 525 -3.21 22.85 2.72
C ASP A 525 -2.60 23.87 1.76
N ASN A 526 -2.79 25.16 2.06
CA ASN A 526 -2.39 26.26 1.19
C ASN A 526 -0.89 26.63 1.30
N LEU A 527 -0.11 25.86 2.06
CA LEU A 527 1.30 26.13 2.28
C LEU A 527 2.11 26.24 0.97
N PRO A 528 1.90 25.41 -0.07
CA PRO A 528 2.60 25.55 -1.35
C PRO A 528 2.35 26.90 -2.03
N GLN A 529 1.13 27.44 -1.95
CA GLN A 529 0.77 28.74 -2.52
C GLN A 529 1.40 29.89 -1.70
N VAL A 530 1.38 29.78 -0.37
CA VAL A 530 2.03 30.77 0.51
C VAL A 530 3.54 30.82 0.25
N ILE A 531 4.19 29.65 0.23
CA ILE A 531 5.63 29.54 -0.05
C ILE A 531 5.93 30.02 -1.47
N GLY A 532 5.14 29.64 -2.48
CA GLY A 532 5.34 30.05 -3.87
C GLY A 532 5.21 31.56 -4.10
N SER A 533 4.41 32.26 -3.29
CA SER A 533 4.31 33.73 -3.39
C SER A 533 5.53 34.45 -2.80
N GLN A 534 6.17 33.89 -1.78
CA GLN A 534 7.39 34.44 -1.17
C GLN A 534 8.67 34.00 -1.91
N TRP A 535 8.67 32.76 -2.42
CA TRP A 535 9.77 32.12 -3.12
C TRP A 535 9.26 31.50 -4.42
N PRO A 536 9.24 32.26 -5.54
CA PRO A 536 8.73 31.79 -6.82
C PRO A 536 9.36 30.49 -7.33
N GLN A 537 10.62 30.23 -6.94
CA GLN A 537 11.34 28.99 -7.24
C GLN A 537 10.71 27.74 -6.59
N ALA A 538 9.85 27.89 -5.57
CA ALA A 538 9.14 26.76 -4.97
C ALA A 538 8.08 26.16 -5.90
N SER A 539 7.67 26.88 -6.95
CA SER A 539 6.85 26.32 -8.05
C SER A 539 7.68 25.76 -9.20
N SER A 540 9.01 25.67 -9.09
CA SER A 540 9.90 25.06 -10.08
C SER A 540 10.28 23.63 -9.68
N SER A 541 11.26 23.01 -10.34
CA SER A 541 11.84 21.73 -9.93
C SER A 541 12.38 21.74 -8.49
N LEU A 542 12.78 22.89 -7.96
CA LEU A 542 13.17 23.06 -6.55
C LEU A 542 12.00 22.85 -5.57
N GLY A 543 10.75 22.90 -6.05
CA GLY A 543 9.56 22.65 -5.23
C GLY A 543 9.60 21.30 -4.49
N ARG A 544 10.26 20.29 -5.08
CA ARG A 544 10.47 18.98 -4.42
C ARG A 544 11.28 19.11 -3.12
N LEU A 545 12.25 20.03 -3.07
CA LEU A 545 13.07 20.28 -1.87
C LEU A 545 12.32 21.09 -0.81
N TYR A 546 11.49 22.05 -1.23
CA TYR A 546 10.58 22.73 -0.32
C TYR A 546 9.60 21.74 0.31
N ALA A 547 9.02 20.85 -0.50
CA ALA A 547 8.15 19.77 -0.04
C ALA A 547 8.87 18.84 0.96
N MET A 548 10.10 18.43 0.64
CA MET A 548 10.94 17.64 1.55
C MET A 548 11.21 18.37 2.87
N GLY A 549 11.48 19.67 2.83
CA GLY A 549 11.68 20.49 4.03
C GLY A 549 10.45 20.52 4.93
N VAL A 550 9.28 20.76 4.35
CA VAL A 550 7.99 20.72 5.07
C VAL A 550 7.77 19.35 5.71
N ASP A 551 7.98 18.29 4.93
CA ASP A 551 7.76 16.93 5.41
C ASP A 551 8.79 16.50 6.45
N ALA A 552 10.05 16.92 6.35
CA ALA A 552 11.07 16.68 7.38
C ALA A 552 10.66 17.29 8.72
N TYR A 553 10.08 18.49 8.72
CA TYR A 553 9.50 19.11 9.92
C TYR A 553 8.32 18.30 10.48
N ARG A 554 7.41 17.83 9.61
CA ARG A 554 6.25 17.02 10.01
C ARG A 554 6.62 15.63 10.51
N LEU A 555 7.68 15.03 9.96
CA LEU A 555 8.21 13.72 10.33
C LEU A 555 8.94 13.74 11.66
N ALA A 556 9.71 14.80 11.93
CA ALA A 556 10.54 14.95 13.13
C ALA A 556 9.85 14.52 14.45
N PRO A 557 8.66 15.03 14.82
CA PRO A 557 7.97 14.63 16.05
C PRO A 557 7.32 13.24 15.97
N ARG A 558 7.26 12.61 14.78
CA ARG A 558 6.54 11.34 14.53
C ARG A 558 7.44 10.14 14.33
N LEU A 559 8.77 10.28 14.38
CA LEU A 559 9.69 9.16 14.14
C LEU A 559 9.49 8.00 15.13
N ALA A 560 9.26 8.30 16.40
CA ALA A 560 8.96 7.29 17.41
C ALA A 560 7.62 6.58 17.13
N GLN A 561 6.62 7.32 16.63
CA GLN A 561 5.33 6.76 16.22
C GLN A 561 5.50 5.82 15.02
N LEU A 562 6.20 6.26 13.97
CA LEU A 562 6.46 5.45 12.79
C LEU A 562 7.24 4.17 13.14
N LYS A 563 8.20 4.25 14.07
CA LYS A 563 8.96 3.09 14.56
C LYS A 563 8.10 2.12 15.37
N ALA A 564 7.22 2.64 16.23
CA ALA A 564 6.31 1.82 17.03
C ALA A 564 5.14 1.25 16.22
N MET A 565 4.80 1.87 15.09
CA MET A 565 3.66 1.52 14.24
C MET A 565 4.07 1.55 12.76
N PRO A 566 4.75 0.50 12.26
CA PRO A 566 5.30 0.46 10.90
C PRO A 566 4.26 0.63 9.78
N GLU A 567 3.00 0.27 10.04
CA GLU A 567 1.89 0.44 9.10
C GLU A 567 1.39 1.89 8.98
N THR A 568 1.88 2.80 9.83
CA THR A 568 1.50 4.21 9.79
C THR A 568 2.02 4.85 8.52
N ARG A 569 1.11 5.51 7.78
CA ARG A 569 1.47 6.38 6.66
C ARG A 569 1.14 7.82 7.00
N ILE A 570 2.01 8.73 6.56
CA ILE A 570 1.86 10.17 6.70
C ILE A 570 1.76 10.77 5.30
N ASP A 571 0.62 11.36 4.99
CA ASP A 571 0.46 12.07 3.72
C ASP A 571 1.20 13.41 3.79
N GLY A 572 2.29 13.49 3.04
CA GLY A 572 3.16 14.65 2.95
C GLY A 572 3.11 15.32 1.59
N PHE A 573 3.85 16.42 1.45
CA PHE A 573 4.00 17.12 0.19
C PHE A 573 4.98 16.46 -0.78
N SER A 574 5.86 15.60 -0.27
CA SER A 574 6.85 14.83 -1.03
C SER A 574 6.41 13.39 -1.32
N GLY A 575 5.18 13.02 -0.95
CA GLY A 575 4.56 11.70 -1.14
C GLY A 575 3.81 11.23 0.10
N SER A 576 3.20 10.05 0.03
CA SER A 576 2.78 9.32 1.23
C SER A 576 4.01 8.63 1.84
N LEU A 577 4.30 8.92 3.10
CA LEU A 577 5.54 8.60 3.78
C LEU A 577 5.32 7.46 4.77
N SER A 578 6.19 6.46 4.73
CA SER A 578 6.18 5.34 5.70
C SER A 578 7.59 4.94 6.08
N LEU A 579 7.76 4.28 7.23
CA LEU A 579 9.07 3.86 7.72
C LEU A 579 9.30 2.40 7.38
N SER A 580 10.40 2.14 6.69
CA SER A 580 10.89 0.79 6.43
C SER A 580 11.63 0.18 7.63
N PRO A 581 11.82 -1.16 7.67
CA PRO A 581 12.53 -1.83 8.77
C PRO A 581 13.95 -1.32 9.00
N ASP A 582 14.64 -0.83 7.96
CA ASP A 582 15.98 -0.23 8.03
C ASP A 582 15.95 1.27 8.37
N GLN A 583 14.83 1.75 8.93
CA GLN A 583 14.60 3.13 9.38
C GLN A 583 14.75 4.18 8.27
N ARG A 584 14.48 3.77 7.02
CA ARG A 584 14.39 4.69 5.88
C ARG A 584 12.95 5.11 5.65
N ILE A 585 12.72 6.40 5.47
CA ILE A 585 11.45 6.90 5.00
C ILE A 585 11.29 6.53 3.53
N GLN A 586 10.32 5.68 3.25
CA GLN A 586 9.88 5.33 1.91
C GLN A 586 8.78 6.28 1.47
N ARG A 587 8.80 6.65 0.19
CA ARG A 587 7.83 7.57 -0.42
C ARG A 587 7.01 6.82 -1.47
N GLN A 588 5.70 6.96 -1.39
CA GLN A 588 4.78 6.60 -2.47
C GLN A 588 4.28 7.89 -3.12
N LEU A 589 4.46 8.00 -4.43
CA LEU A 589 4.13 9.22 -5.18
C LEU A 589 2.83 9.04 -5.97
N PRO A 590 1.99 10.09 -6.06
CA PRO A 590 0.91 10.12 -7.04
C PRO A 590 1.47 10.12 -8.47
N TRP A 591 0.62 9.66 -9.39
CA TRP A 591 0.94 9.55 -10.81
C TRP A 591 0.21 10.61 -11.63
N ALA A 592 0.84 11.04 -12.71
CA ALA A 592 0.28 11.91 -13.72
C ALA A 592 0.68 11.43 -15.12
N ALA A 593 0.04 11.98 -16.14
CA ALA A 593 0.38 11.78 -17.54
C ALA A 593 0.36 13.10 -18.30
N PHE A 594 1.19 13.22 -19.33
CA PHE A 594 1.03 14.29 -20.32
C PHE A 594 -0.10 13.93 -21.27
N ARG A 595 -1.10 14.80 -21.35
CA ARG A 595 -2.27 14.67 -22.21
C ARG A 595 -2.68 16.03 -22.75
N ASP A 596 -2.80 16.13 -24.07
CA ASP A 596 -3.19 17.34 -24.79
C ASP A 596 -2.30 18.57 -24.44
N GLY A 597 -1.01 18.32 -24.19
CA GLY A 597 -0.06 19.35 -23.79
C GLY A 597 -0.26 19.85 -22.35
N GLN A 598 -0.91 19.07 -21.49
CA GLN A 598 -1.10 19.38 -20.07
C GLN A 598 -0.74 18.17 -19.19
N VAL A 599 -0.45 18.43 -17.92
CA VAL A 599 -0.25 17.38 -16.92
C VAL A 599 -1.59 17.05 -16.28
N GLN A 600 -2.05 15.81 -16.48
CA GLN A 600 -3.29 15.30 -15.90
C GLN A 600 -2.99 14.22 -14.86
N ARG A 601 -3.57 14.36 -13.66
CA ARG A 601 -3.41 13.37 -12.59
C ARG A 601 -4.08 12.05 -12.99
N LEU A 602 -3.41 10.94 -12.70
CA LEU A 602 -3.95 9.61 -12.85
C LEU A 602 -4.57 9.13 -11.53
N PRO A 603 -5.63 8.29 -11.59
CA PRO A 603 -6.17 7.65 -10.40
C PRO A 603 -5.10 6.75 -9.75
N ALA A 604 -5.23 6.57 -8.44
CA ALA A 604 -4.43 5.60 -7.71
C ALA A 604 -4.69 4.20 -8.29
N SER A 605 -3.62 3.47 -8.60
CA SER A 605 -3.68 2.05 -8.93
C SER A 605 -3.77 1.28 -7.62
N TYR A 606 -4.91 0.62 -7.38
CA TYR A 606 -5.18 -0.21 -6.20
C TYR A 606 -4.72 -1.66 -6.42
#